data_AF-A0AAD7I9V1-F1
#
_entry.id   AF-A0AAD7I9V1-F1
#
_cell.length_a   1.000
_cell.length_b   1.000
_cell.length_c   1.000
_cell.angle_alpha   90.00
_cell.angle_beta   90.00
_cell.angle_gamma   90.00
#
_symmetry.space_group_name_H-M   'P 1'
#
loop_
_entity.id
_entity.type
_entity.pdbx_description
1 polymer ?
#
loop_
_entity_poly.entity_id
_entity_poly.type
_entity_poly.pdbx_seq_one_letter_code
_entity_poly.pdbx_strand_id
1 'polypeptide(L)'
;MAFLQSGFVLAHIEVPYNSAPMRKHQLSIPSVPWPSLSSKFPTGTQHRDLISSWHKVKHLGLSEVSASTLRRVHAVHPISAIQVEYSPFTLDIEDPKINLLKIVVYSPLGRGLLTGQYKSPDDFEDTDFRKMIPHYNATNFPSILKIADGLKEIGAKYSATGGQVALAWLLAQGDDIIPIPGTKKIKYLEENIAAGVIKLSAQDVQAVRDVAVKADAAHRERYPEAMVSQMFVETPVSA
;
A
#
# COMPACT_ATOMS: atom_id res chain seq x y z
N MET A 1 4.67 3.13 10.53
CA MET A 1 4.27 4.47 10.03
C MET A 1 4.19 4.32 8.53
N ALA A 2 2.98 4.15 8.00
CA ALA A 2 2.75 4.31 6.56
C ALA A 2 2.43 5.79 6.37
N PHE A 3 3.29 6.51 5.66
CA PHE A 3 3.03 7.90 5.29
C PHE A 3 1.93 7.88 4.24
N LEU A 4 0.72 8.26 4.66
CA LEU A 4 -0.44 8.47 3.82
C LEU A 4 -0.38 9.90 3.29
N GLN A 5 0.34 10.12 2.20
CA GLN A 5 0.15 11.31 1.40
C GLN A 5 0.31 10.95 -0.08
N SER A 6 -0.65 11.38 -0.88
CA SER A 6 -0.75 11.14 -2.31
C SER A 6 0.07 12.14 -3.14
N GLY A 7 0.56 11.69 -4.29
CA GLY A 7 1.38 12.52 -5.17
C GLY A 7 2.82 12.67 -4.69
N PHE A 8 3.39 11.65 -4.05
CA PHE A 8 4.76 11.70 -3.56
C PHE A 8 5.71 10.89 -4.46
N VAL A 9 6.91 11.41 -4.69
CA VAL A 9 8.01 10.63 -5.29
C VAL A 9 8.57 9.73 -4.20
N LEU A 10 8.47 8.42 -4.39
CA LEU A 10 9.23 7.44 -3.64
C LEU A 10 10.63 7.40 -4.25
N ALA A 11 11.55 8.17 -3.69
CA ALA A 11 12.96 8.12 -4.02
C ALA A 11 13.64 7.06 -3.16
N HIS A 12 14.08 5.95 -3.77
CA HIS A 12 14.97 5.02 -3.07
C HIS A 12 16.40 5.58 -3.12
N ILE A 13 16.85 6.16 -2.01
CA ILE A 13 18.25 6.53 -1.78
C ILE A 13 18.95 5.30 -1.21
N GLU A 14 19.81 4.68 -2.00
CA GLU A 14 20.70 3.64 -1.49
C GLU A 14 21.91 4.36 -0.85
N VAL A 15 22.04 4.29 0.47
CA VAL A 15 23.27 4.74 1.15
C VAL A 15 24.31 3.64 0.89
N PRO A 16 25.46 3.93 0.24
CA PRO A 16 26.46 2.91 -0.01
C PRO A 16 26.92 2.30 1.32
N TYR A 17 26.89 0.98 1.39
CA TYR A 17 27.32 0.20 2.54
C TYR A 17 28.82 0.41 2.75
N ASN A 18 29.19 1.33 3.65
CA ASN A 18 30.55 1.42 4.17
C ASN A 18 30.58 0.74 5.54
N SER A 19 31.53 -0.17 5.71
CA SER A 19 31.67 -1.10 6.83
C SER A 19 32.04 -0.39 8.14
N ALA A 20 31.10 0.34 8.73
CA ALA A 20 31.20 0.97 10.05
C ALA A 20 30.05 0.48 10.96
N PRO A 21 30.28 0.38 12.28
CA PRO A 21 29.37 -0.34 13.18
C PRO A 21 27.98 0.29 13.24
N MET A 22 26.96 -0.57 13.09
CA MET A 22 25.55 -0.21 13.01
C MET A 22 25.09 0.65 14.20
N ARG A 23 24.89 1.95 13.95
CA ARG A 23 23.95 2.78 14.71
C ARG A 23 22.64 2.85 13.92
N LYS A 24 21.51 2.80 14.65
CA LYS A 24 20.14 2.85 14.14
C LYS A 24 20.00 3.74 12.90
N HIS A 25 19.96 3.14 11.72
CA HIS A 25 19.58 3.81 10.49
C HIS A 25 18.26 3.22 10.04
N GLN A 26 17.20 3.97 10.32
CA GLN A 26 15.88 3.75 9.76
C GLN A 26 15.97 4.06 8.27
N LEU A 27 15.54 3.12 7.43
CA LEU A 27 15.33 3.37 6.00
C LEU A 27 14.23 4.43 5.89
N SER A 28 14.62 5.69 5.74
CA SER A 28 13.70 6.80 5.47
C SER A 28 13.57 6.90 3.96
N ILE A 29 12.42 6.52 3.41
CA ILE A 29 12.06 6.89 2.03
C ILE A 29 11.49 8.32 2.15
N PRO A 30 12.20 9.37 1.71
CA PRO A 30 11.64 10.71 1.73
C PRO A 30 10.49 10.74 0.73
N SER A 31 9.28 10.84 1.23
CA SER A 31 8.14 11.25 0.45
C SER A 31 8.26 12.78 0.29
N VAL A 32 8.40 13.28 -0.95
CA VAL A 32 8.21 14.71 -1.27
C VAL A 32 6.99 14.96 -2.18
N PRO A 33 6.14 15.98 -1.93
CA PRO A 33 4.98 16.27 -2.78
C PRO A 33 5.39 16.59 -4.22
N TRP A 34 4.66 16.06 -5.18
CA TRP A 34 4.78 16.38 -6.61
C TRP A 34 4.17 17.76 -6.85
N PRO A 35 4.82 18.65 -7.62
CA PRO A 35 4.25 19.96 -7.90
C PRO A 35 2.99 19.81 -8.75
N SER A 36 1.98 20.61 -8.43
CA SER A 36 0.97 21.03 -9.39
C SER A 36 1.70 21.67 -10.59
N LEU A 37 1.76 20.96 -11.72
CA LEU A 37 2.31 21.49 -12.98
C LEU A 37 1.31 22.47 -13.62
N SER A 38 0.90 23.51 -12.90
CA SER A 38 0.25 24.67 -13.50
C SER A 38 1.26 25.80 -13.54
N SER A 39 1.71 26.13 -14.77
CA SER A 39 2.31 27.40 -15.20
C SER A 39 2.91 28.28 -14.09
N LYS A 40 4.26 28.33 -14.07
CA LYS A 40 5.17 29.02 -13.14
C LYS A 40 5.72 28.10 -12.06
N PHE A 41 6.97 27.68 -12.26
CA PHE A 41 7.83 27.15 -11.20
C PHE A 41 7.67 27.99 -9.92
N PRO A 42 7.11 27.43 -8.82
CA PRO A 42 7.10 28.13 -7.55
C PRO A 42 8.55 28.19 -7.06
N THR A 43 9.06 29.39 -6.87
CA THR A 43 10.38 29.68 -6.31
C THR A 43 10.40 29.31 -4.83
N GLY A 44 10.52 28.02 -4.52
CA GLY A 44 10.65 27.49 -3.17
C GLY A 44 11.79 26.48 -3.07
N THR A 45 12.57 26.57 -2.00
CA THR A 45 13.82 25.82 -1.74
C THR A 45 13.67 24.29 -1.89
N GLN A 46 12.49 23.74 -1.57
CA GLN A 46 12.22 22.29 -1.65
C GLN A 46 12.32 21.69 -3.08
N HIS A 47 12.07 22.48 -4.13
CA HIS A 47 12.16 21.99 -5.52
C HIS A 47 13.60 21.91 -6.05
N ARG A 48 14.47 22.84 -5.64
CA ARG A 48 15.87 22.86 -6.08
C ARG A 48 16.66 21.71 -5.46
N ASP A 49 16.35 21.33 -4.23
CA ASP A 49 17.01 20.24 -3.52
C ASP A 49 16.63 18.85 -4.08
N LEU A 50 15.40 18.71 -4.59
CA LEU A 50 14.97 17.50 -5.30
C LEU A 50 15.72 17.34 -6.63
N ILE A 51 15.66 18.33 -7.52
CA ILE A 51 16.31 18.23 -8.85
C ILE A 51 17.82 18.06 -8.71
N SER A 52 18.44 18.74 -7.74
CA SER A 52 19.87 18.57 -7.44
C SER A 52 20.24 17.27 -6.75
N SER A 53 19.27 16.43 -6.35
CA SER A 53 19.52 15.10 -5.78
C SER A 53 19.03 13.95 -6.66
N TRP A 54 18.46 14.22 -7.84
CA TRP A 54 18.03 13.16 -8.77
C TRP A 54 19.17 12.23 -9.19
N HIS A 55 20.41 12.75 -9.22
CA HIS A 55 21.60 11.93 -9.48
C HIS A 55 22.00 11.01 -8.30
N LYS A 56 21.34 11.11 -7.14
CA LYS A 56 21.59 10.30 -5.94
C LYS A 56 20.60 9.14 -5.79
N VAL A 57 19.59 9.05 -6.64
CA VAL A 57 18.56 8.01 -6.61
C VAL A 57 18.68 7.10 -7.82
N LYS A 58 18.60 5.78 -7.60
CA LYS A 58 18.68 4.80 -8.70
C LYS A 58 17.35 4.63 -9.43
N HIS A 59 16.24 4.75 -8.69
CA HIS A 59 14.90 4.48 -9.17
C HIS A 59 13.90 5.48 -8.57
N LEU A 60 12.91 5.86 -9.38
CA LEU A 60 11.77 6.67 -8.96
C LEU A 60 10.52 5.80 -8.88
N GLY A 61 9.73 5.99 -7.83
CA GLY A 61 8.37 5.47 -7.72
C GLY A 61 7.36 6.59 -7.47
N LEU A 62 6.09 6.31 -7.72
CA LEU A 62 4.98 7.21 -7.40
C LEU A 62 4.01 6.53 -6.42
N SER A 63 3.23 7.30 -5.68
CA SER A 63 2.24 6.76 -4.72
C SER A 63 0.86 7.37 -4.94
N GLU A 64 -0.17 6.50 -5.01
CA GLU A 64 -1.60 6.88 -5.11
C GLU A 64 -1.88 7.95 -6.20
N VAL A 65 -1.26 7.78 -7.37
CA VAL A 65 -1.46 8.64 -8.56
C VAL A 65 -2.44 8.00 -9.52
N SER A 66 -3.17 8.82 -10.29
CA SER A 66 -4.03 8.30 -11.36
C SER A 66 -3.23 7.62 -12.47
N ALA A 67 -3.86 6.71 -13.22
CA ALA A 67 -3.22 6.04 -14.36
C ALA A 67 -2.74 7.04 -15.43
N SER A 68 -3.49 8.11 -15.68
CA SER A 68 -3.14 9.18 -16.62
C SER A 68 -1.91 9.95 -16.15
N THR A 69 -1.87 10.31 -14.86
CA THR A 69 -0.69 10.94 -14.25
C THR A 69 0.53 10.03 -14.38
N LEU A 70 0.39 8.74 -14.07
CA LEU A 70 1.46 7.77 -14.19
C LEU A 70 2.03 7.72 -15.61
N ARG A 71 1.16 7.64 -16.63
CA ARG A 71 1.59 7.65 -18.05
C ARG A 71 2.34 8.94 -18.41
N ARG A 72 1.84 10.11 -17.99
CA ARG A 72 2.49 11.41 -18.27
C ARG A 72 3.87 11.51 -17.63
N VAL A 73 3.99 11.13 -16.36
CA VAL A 73 5.29 11.19 -15.66
C VAL A 73 6.26 10.17 -16.24
N HIS A 74 5.80 8.94 -16.53
CA HIS A 74 6.62 7.89 -17.11
C HIS A 74 7.17 8.25 -18.50
N ALA A 75 6.41 9.04 -19.28
CA ALA A 75 6.85 9.53 -20.59
C ALA A 75 8.01 10.55 -20.51
N VAL A 76 8.16 11.25 -19.38
CA VAL A 76 9.24 12.22 -19.15
C VAL A 76 10.42 11.57 -18.44
N HIS A 77 10.15 10.72 -17.44
CA HIS A 77 11.18 10.01 -16.70
C HIS A 77 10.69 8.59 -16.36
N PRO A 78 11.50 7.54 -16.59
CA PRO A 78 11.13 6.18 -16.22
C PRO A 78 10.75 6.09 -14.74
N ILE A 79 9.54 5.58 -14.48
CA ILE A 79 9.03 5.25 -13.15
C ILE A 79 9.11 3.74 -12.99
N SER A 80 9.75 3.27 -11.92
CA SER A 80 10.04 1.84 -11.69
C SER A 80 8.91 1.09 -10.99
N ALA A 81 8.11 1.79 -10.18
CA ALA A 81 7.02 1.19 -9.42
C ALA A 81 5.97 2.22 -9.01
N ILE A 82 4.75 1.75 -8.78
CA ILE A 82 3.70 2.50 -8.08
C ILE A 82 3.46 1.88 -6.71
N GLN A 83 3.24 2.71 -5.69
CA GLN A 83 2.82 2.28 -4.37
C GLN A 83 1.35 2.59 -4.16
N VAL A 84 0.57 1.57 -3.82
CA VAL A 84 -0.88 1.67 -3.63
C VAL A 84 -1.36 0.76 -2.50
N GLU A 85 -2.53 1.06 -1.95
CA GLU A 85 -3.22 0.13 -1.05
C GLU A 85 -3.79 -1.04 -1.85
N TYR A 86 -3.57 -2.26 -1.37
CA TYR A 86 -4.14 -3.45 -1.98
C TYR A 86 -4.35 -4.54 -0.92
N SER A 87 -5.55 -5.09 -0.86
CA SER A 87 -5.92 -6.18 0.04
C SER A 87 -7.18 -6.87 -0.49
N PRO A 88 -7.60 -8.02 0.07
CA PRO A 88 -8.86 -8.66 -0.31
C PRO A 88 -10.10 -7.76 -0.30
N PHE A 89 -10.12 -6.63 0.42
CA PHE A 89 -11.25 -5.67 0.42
C PHE A 89 -10.91 -4.29 -0.14
N THR A 90 -9.72 -4.11 -0.72
CA THR A 90 -9.28 -2.86 -1.34
C THR A 90 -8.77 -3.22 -2.72
N LEU A 91 -9.62 -3.11 -3.74
CA LEU A 91 -9.39 -3.71 -5.08
C LEU A 91 -9.21 -2.65 -6.18
N ASP A 92 -9.06 -1.38 -5.82
CA ASP A 92 -8.97 -0.25 -6.76
C ASP A 92 -7.88 -0.46 -7.83
N ILE A 93 -6.77 -1.09 -7.46
CA ILE A 93 -5.63 -1.34 -8.35
C ILE A 93 -5.93 -2.34 -9.47
N GLU A 94 -7.00 -3.13 -9.34
CA GLU A 94 -7.41 -4.11 -10.35
C GLU A 94 -8.16 -3.47 -11.53
N ASP A 95 -8.42 -2.16 -11.51
CA ASP A 95 -8.91 -1.47 -12.70
C ASP A 95 -7.91 -1.68 -13.85
N PRO A 96 -8.32 -2.30 -14.97
CA PRO A 96 -7.45 -2.57 -16.12
C PRO A 96 -6.72 -1.32 -16.65
N LYS A 97 -7.20 -0.11 -16.33
CA LYS A 97 -6.56 1.15 -16.70
C LYS A 97 -5.21 1.39 -16.01
N ILE A 98 -4.89 0.72 -14.89
CA ILE A 98 -3.69 0.98 -14.08
C ILE A 98 -2.48 0.08 -14.46
N ASN A 99 -2.69 -0.93 -15.32
CA ASN A 99 -1.78 -2.03 -15.70
C ASN A 99 -0.42 -1.64 -16.36
N LEU A 100 0.45 -0.90 -15.67
CA LEU A 100 1.66 -0.34 -16.31
C LEU A 100 2.99 -0.61 -15.60
N LEU A 101 3.02 -1.04 -14.32
CA LEU A 101 4.27 -1.12 -13.54
C LEU A 101 4.20 -2.12 -12.38
N LYS A 102 5.37 -2.41 -11.78
CA LYS A 102 5.47 -3.07 -10.46
C LYS A 102 4.66 -2.34 -9.41
N ILE A 103 3.99 -3.09 -8.56
CA ILE A 103 3.05 -2.61 -7.54
C ILE A 103 3.63 -2.90 -6.16
N VAL A 104 3.99 -1.85 -5.43
CA VAL A 104 4.38 -1.92 -4.01
C VAL A 104 3.12 -1.75 -3.17
N VAL A 105 2.71 -2.80 -2.48
CA VAL A 105 1.43 -2.81 -1.75
C VAL A 105 1.63 -2.35 -0.32
N TYR A 106 1.13 -1.15 0.01
CA TYR A 106 1.04 -0.71 1.41
C TYR A 106 -0.27 -1.17 2.05
N SER A 107 -0.29 -1.23 3.38
CA SER A 107 -1.41 -1.76 4.17
C SER A 107 -1.95 -3.14 3.70
N PRO A 108 -1.09 -4.11 3.33
CA PRO A 108 -1.54 -5.39 2.74
C PRO A 108 -2.46 -6.21 3.66
N LEU A 109 -2.40 -5.95 4.98
CA LEU A 109 -3.20 -6.61 6.01
C LEU A 109 -4.41 -5.78 6.46
N GLY A 110 -4.83 -4.78 5.68
CA GLY A 110 -5.93 -3.89 6.06
C GLY A 110 -5.64 -3.16 7.37
N ARG A 111 -4.38 -2.73 7.56
CA ARG A 111 -3.88 -2.09 8.80
C ARG A 111 -4.12 -2.95 10.06
N GLY A 112 -3.98 -4.27 9.90
CA GLY A 112 -4.12 -5.25 10.96
C GLY A 112 -5.51 -5.87 11.08
N LEU A 113 -6.50 -5.43 10.29
CA LEU A 113 -7.85 -6.00 10.34
C LEU A 113 -7.87 -7.46 9.87
N LEU A 114 -7.06 -7.81 8.87
CA LEU A 114 -7.02 -9.17 8.32
C LEU A 114 -6.25 -10.17 9.19
N THR A 115 -5.65 -9.73 10.30
CA THR A 115 -5.02 -10.63 11.26
C THR A 115 -6.02 -11.21 12.26
N GLY A 116 -7.24 -10.66 12.30
CA GLY A 116 -8.27 -11.02 13.28
C GLY A 116 -8.04 -10.45 14.69
N GLN A 117 -7.05 -9.56 14.85
CA GLN A 117 -6.76 -8.90 16.14
C GLN A 117 -7.89 -8.01 16.64
N TYR A 118 -8.60 -7.34 15.73
CA TYR A 118 -9.70 -6.44 16.05
C TYR A 118 -11.06 -7.12 15.80
N LYS A 119 -12.03 -6.83 16.66
CA LYS A 119 -13.40 -7.36 16.69
C LYS A 119 -14.45 -6.26 16.58
N SER A 120 -14.12 -5.01 16.89
CA SER A 120 -14.93 -3.85 16.52
C SER A 120 -14.05 -2.60 16.37
N PRO A 121 -14.60 -1.48 15.86
CA PRO A 121 -13.93 -0.18 15.90
C PRO A 121 -13.60 0.31 17.32
N ASP A 122 -14.26 -0.26 18.35
CA ASP A 122 -14.03 0.09 19.76
C ASP A 122 -12.73 -0.49 20.30
N ASP A 123 -12.15 -1.49 19.62
CA ASP A 123 -10.82 -2.02 19.94
C ASP A 123 -9.67 -1.07 19.52
N PHE A 124 -10.00 0.02 18.83
CA PHE A 124 -9.03 1.06 18.52
C PHE A 124 -8.88 2.05 19.69
N GLU A 125 -7.65 2.48 19.93
CA GLU A 125 -7.36 3.60 20.84
C GLU A 125 -8.10 4.87 20.38
N ASP A 126 -8.43 5.76 21.31
CA ASP A 126 -9.22 6.96 21.00
C ASP A 126 -8.56 7.92 20.01
N THR A 127 -7.23 7.92 19.93
CA THR A 127 -6.45 8.74 19.00
C THR A 127 -6.06 7.99 17.72
N ASP A 128 -6.55 6.76 17.52
CA ASP A 128 -6.21 5.95 16.37
C ASP A 128 -6.86 6.48 15.08
N PHE A 129 -6.05 6.77 14.07
CA PHE A 129 -6.52 7.30 12.79
C PHE A 129 -7.53 6.38 12.08
N ARG A 130 -7.53 5.07 12.39
CA ARG A 130 -8.50 4.11 11.82
C ARG A 130 -9.94 4.45 12.21
N LYS A 131 -10.16 5.12 13.34
CA LYS A 131 -11.49 5.63 13.72
C LYS A 131 -12.03 6.68 12.73
N MET A 132 -11.15 7.34 11.99
CA MET A 132 -11.54 8.31 10.95
C MET A 132 -11.72 7.69 9.57
N ILE A 133 -11.31 6.44 9.34
CA ILE A 133 -11.41 5.81 8.02
C ILE A 133 -12.84 5.31 7.82
N PRO A 134 -13.60 5.81 6.82
CA PRO A 134 -14.98 5.40 6.58
C PRO A 134 -15.10 3.90 6.32
N HIS A 135 -14.08 3.32 5.66
CA HIS A 135 -13.96 1.88 5.41
C HIS A 135 -14.03 1.02 6.67
N TYR A 136 -13.65 1.54 7.84
CA TYR A 136 -13.57 0.79 9.10
C TYR A 136 -14.66 1.20 10.09
N ASN A 137 -15.72 1.85 9.63
CA ASN A 137 -16.84 2.22 10.48
C ASN A 137 -17.64 0.99 10.97
N ALA A 138 -18.50 1.19 11.96
CA ALA A 138 -19.30 0.13 12.57
C ALA A 138 -20.20 -0.63 11.57
N THR A 139 -20.61 0.00 10.48
CA THR A 139 -21.47 -0.62 9.45
C THR A 139 -20.69 -1.57 8.54
N ASN A 140 -19.43 -1.25 8.22
CA ASN A 140 -18.59 -2.09 7.34
C ASN A 140 -17.75 -3.12 8.11
N PHE A 141 -17.44 -2.84 9.38
CA PHE A 141 -16.57 -3.71 10.19
C PHE A 141 -17.00 -5.18 10.21
N PRO A 142 -18.30 -5.52 10.37
CA PRO A 142 -18.75 -6.91 10.35
C PRO A 142 -18.41 -7.64 9.03
N SER A 143 -18.43 -6.92 7.91
CA SER A 143 -18.02 -7.47 6.61
C SER A 143 -16.52 -7.77 6.58
N ILE A 144 -15.69 -6.87 7.10
CA ILE A 144 -14.23 -7.10 7.18
C ILE A 144 -13.91 -8.30 8.07
N LEU A 145 -14.65 -8.49 9.16
CA LEU A 145 -14.47 -9.66 10.04
C LEU A 145 -14.77 -10.97 9.33
N LYS A 146 -15.83 -11.03 8.51
CA LYS A 146 -16.12 -12.22 7.69
C LYS A 146 -14.95 -12.57 6.77
N ILE A 147 -14.24 -11.57 6.25
CA ILE A 147 -13.03 -11.79 5.45
C ILE A 147 -11.92 -12.35 6.34
N ALA A 148 -11.62 -11.72 7.47
CA ALA A 148 -10.59 -12.20 8.39
C ALA A 148 -10.84 -13.65 8.87
N ASP A 149 -12.09 -14.00 9.15
CA ASP A 149 -12.48 -15.35 9.56
C ASP A 149 -12.34 -16.35 8.41
N GLY A 150 -12.80 -16.00 7.20
CA GLY A 150 -12.64 -16.86 6.02
C GLY A 150 -11.16 -17.09 5.66
N LEU A 151 -10.31 -16.07 5.79
CA LEU A 151 -8.85 -16.22 5.62
C LEU A 151 -8.25 -17.19 6.65
N LYS A 152 -8.72 -17.13 7.90
CA LYS A 152 -8.29 -18.06 8.95
C LYS A 152 -8.71 -19.50 8.63
N GLU A 153 -9.92 -19.71 8.12
CA GLU A 153 -10.41 -21.03 7.70
C GLU A 153 -9.57 -21.61 6.55
N ILE A 154 -9.25 -20.79 5.54
CA ILE A 154 -8.35 -21.18 4.44
C ILE A 154 -6.95 -21.51 4.98
N GLY A 155 -6.45 -20.70 5.91
CA GLY A 155 -5.12 -20.85 6.52
C GLY A 155 -4.94 -22.15 7.30
N ALA A 156 -6.02 -22.73 7.84
CA ALA A 156 -5.97 -23.99 8.55
C ALA A 156 -5.37 -25.14 7.72
N LYS A 157 -5.61 -25.15 6.39
CA LYS A 157 -5.03 -26.14 5.45
C LYS A 157 -3.50 -26.05 5.35
N TYR A 158 -2.96 -24.86 5.60
CA TYR A 158 -1.55 -24.52 5.42
C TYR A 158 -0.81 -24.35 6.75
N SER A 159 -1.47 -24.58 7.89
CA SER A 159 -0.96 -24.20 9.21
C SER A 159 -0.53 -22.74 9.28
N ALA A 160 -1.27 -21.87 8.60
CA ALA A 160 -0.97 -20.46 8.41
C ALA A 160 -1.98 -19.55 9.11
N THR A 161 -1.53 -18.37 9.54
CA THR A 161 -2.44 -17.34 10.08
C THR A 161 -3.24 -16.69 8.94
N GLY A 162 -4.38 -16.06 9.26
CA GLY A 162 -5.16 -15.32 8.27
C GLY A 162 -4.36 -14.18 7.62
N GLY A 163 -3.45 -13.55 8.36
CA GLY A 163 -2.53 -12.55 7.82
C GLY A 163 -1.54 -13.14 6.82
N GLN A 164 -1.01 -14.33 7.09
CA GLN A 164 -0.15 -15.04 6.15
C GLN A 164 -0.90 -15.44 4.88
N VAL A 165 -2.16 -15.86 4.97
CA VAL A 165 -3.00 -16.14 3.79
C VAL A 165 -3.24 -14.88 2.97
N ALA A 166 -3.53 -13.73 3.60
CA ALA A 166 -3.68 -12.45 2.89
C ALA A 166 -2.42 -12.06 2.12
N LEU A 167 -1.24 -12.23 2.72
CA LEU A 167 0.04 -11.95 2.06
C LEU A 167 0.34 -12.94 0.94
N ALA A 168 0.12 -14.23 1.16
CA ALA A 168 0.31 -15.26 0.13
C ALA A 168 -0.64 -15.05 -1.05
N TRP A 169 -1.87 -14.61 -0.79
CA TRP A 169 -2.84 -14.25 -1.82
C TRP A 169 -2.39 -13.07 -2.66
N LEU A 170 -1.85 -12.00 -2.03
CA LEU A 170 -1.29 -10.85 -2.77
C LEU A 170 -0.14 -11.27 -3.69
N LEU A 171 0.78 -12.11 -3.18
CA LEU A 171 1.89 -12.66 -3.97
C LEU A 171 1.42 -13.55 -5.13
N ALA A 172 0.22 -14.14 -5.03
CA ALA A 172 -0.36 -14.95 -6.10
C ALA A 172 -1.02 -14.13 -7.22
N GLN A 173 -1.16 -12.80 -7.07
CA GLN A 173 -1.78 -11.96 -8.10
C GLN A 173 -0.83 -11.61 -9.25
N GLY A 174 0.48 -11.70 -9.03
CA GLY A 174 1.50 -11.46 -10.06
C GLY A 174 2.90 -11.32 -9.47
N ASP A 175 3.92 -11.60 -10.30
CA ASP A 175 5.34 -11.46 -9.94
C ASP A 175 5.77 -9.99 -9.73
N ASP A 176 4.90 -9.06 -10.11
CA ASP A 176 5.05 -7.62 -10.01
C ASP A 176 4.40 -7.03 -8.76
N ILE A 177 3.76 -7.86 -7.91
CA ILE A 177 3.14 -7.46 -6.65
C ILE A 177 4.09 -7.66 -5.46
N ILE A 178 4.43 -6.58 -4.76
CA ILE A 178 5.41 -6.57 -3.68
C ILE A 178 4.75 -6.01 -2.39
N PRO A 179 4.19 -6.86 -1.52
CA PRO A 179 3.61 -6.40 -0.25
C PRO A 179 4.68 -5.95 0.74
N ILE A 180 4.43 -4.82 1.42
CA ILE A 180 5.29 -4.26 2.47
C ILE A 180 4.56 -4.27 3.83
N PRO A 181 4.34 -5.44 4.46
CA PRO A 181 3.67 -5.52 5.74
C PRO A 181 4.50 -4.86 6.84
N GLY A 182 3.91 -3.88 7.51
CA GLY A 182 4.57 -3.16 8.61
C GLY A 182 4.56 -3.95 9.92
N THR A 183 5.66 -3.89 10.68
CA THR A 183 5.74 -4.45 12.03
C THR A 183 6.75 -3.68 12.89
N LYS A 184 6.60 -3.76 14.22
CA LYS A 184 7.57 -3.29 15.21
C LYS A 184 8.17 -4.43 16.06
N LYS A 185 7.75 -5.68 15.85
CA LYS A 185 8.13 -6.85 16.66
C LYS A 185 8.72 -7.93 15.76
N ILE A 186 9.83 -8.54 16.18
CA ILE A 186 10.54 -9.59 15.43
C ILE A 186 9.63 -10.77 15.12
N LYS A 187 8.84 -11.25 16.10
CA LYS A 187 7.88 -12.33 15.89
C LYS A 187 6.97 -12.12 14.67
N TYR A 188 6.45 -10.90 14.48
CA TYR A 188 5.58 -10.59 13.34
C TYR A 188 6.37 -10.39 12.05
N LEU A 189 7.65 -10.00 12.13
CA LEU A 189 8.54 -9.99 10.97
C LEU A 189 8.74 -11.42 10.46
N GLU A 190 9.03 -12.36 11.35
CA GLU A 190 9.19 -13.79 11.03
C GLU A 190 7.89 -14.36 10.46
N GLU A 191 6.74 -14.06 11.08
CA GLU A 191 5.42 -14.47 10.57
C GLU A 191 5.15 -13.94 9.15
N ASN A 192 5.44 -12.66 8.90
CA ASN A 192 5.25 -12.02 7.60
C ASN A 192 6.18 -12.61 6.53
N ILE A 193 7.45 -12.87 6.86
CA ILE A 193 8.42 -13.49 5.93
C ILE A 193 7.98 -14.92 5.58
N ALA A 194 7.49 -15.67 6.57
CA ALA A 194 7.00 -17.04 6.36
C ALA A 194 5.80 -17.09 5.41
N ALA A 195 5.06 -15.99 5.20
CA ALA A 195 4.01 -15.94 4.18
C ALA A 195 4.54 -16.14 2.75
N GLY A 196 5.79 -15.73 2.48
CA GLY A 196 6.38 -15.81 1.13
C GLY A 196 6.64 -17.24 0.63
N VAL A 197 6.69 -18.23 1.52
CA VAL A 197 6.86 -19.65 1.16
C VAL A 197 5.53 -20.41 1.08
N ILE A 198 4.42 -19.80 1.52
CA ILE A 198 3.10 -20.42 1.40
C ILE A 198 2.64 -20.32 -0.05
N LYS A 199 2.36 -21.48 -0.66
CA LYS A 199 1.83 -21.58 -2.03
C LYS A 199 0.36 -21.96 -1.95
N LEU A 200 -0.51 -20.96 -2.03
CA LEU A 200 -1.95 -21.20 -2.16
C LEU A 200 -2.24 -21.90 -3.49
N SER A 201 -3.10 -22.91 -3.46
CA SER A 201 -3.64 -23.51 -4.67
C SER A 201 -4.49 -22.49 -5.44
N ALA A 202 -4.67 -22.67 -6.75
CA ALA A 202 -5.56 -21.81 -7.54
C ALA A 202 -7.00 -21.76 -6.96
N GLN A 203 -7.46 -22.88 -6.38
CA GLN A 203 -8.75 -23.00 -5.72
C GLN A 203 -8.80 -22.15 -4.45
N ASP A 204 -7.74 -22.12 -3.65
CA ASP A 204 -7.70 -21.31 -2.43
C ASP A 204 -7.51 -19.82 -2.74
N VAL A 205 -6.77 -19.47 -3.80
CA VAL A 205 -6.69 -18.08 -4.30
C VAL A 205 -8.10 -17.58 -4.69
N GLN A 206 -8.87 -18.41 -5.39
CA GLN A 206 -10.26 -18.11 -5.71
C GLN A 206 -11.15 -18.08 -4.45
N ALA A 207 -10.94 -18.98 -3.49
CA ALA A 207 -11.71 -18.97 -2.25
C ALA A 207 -11.54 -17.67 -1.46
N VAL A 208 -10.34 -17.09 -1.43
CA VAL A 208 -10.11 -15.75 -0.83
C VAL A 208 -10.95 -14.68 -1.55
N ARG A 209 -11.00 -14.72 -2.89
CA ARG A 209 -11.83 -13.81 -3.70
C ARG A 209 -13.31 -13.97 -3.35
N ASP A 210 -13.79 -15.21 -3.30
CA ASP A 210 -15.19 -15.52 -3.04
C ASP A 210 -15.61 -15.05 -1.64
N VAL A 211 -14.75 -15.26 -0.63
CA VAL A 211 -14.94 -14.74 0.74
C VAL A 211 -15.05 -13.22 0.73
N ALA A 212 -14.15 -12.52 0.05
CA ALA A 212 -14.15 -11.06 -0.03
C ALA A 212 -15.39 -10.51 -0.72
N VAL A 213 -15.77 -11.08 -1.88
CA VAL A 213 -16.97 -10.68 -2.63
C VAL A 213 -18.22 -10.92 -1.80
N LYS A 214 -18.35 -12.10 -1.18
CA LYS A 214 -19.51 -12.43 -0.33
C LYS A 214 -19.62 -11.53 0.90
N ALA A 215 -18.49 -11.07 1.43
CA ALA A 215 -18.47 -10.18 2.58
C ALA A 215 -18.92 -8.76 2.25
N ASP A 216 -18.76 -8.32 1.00
CA ASP A 216 -19.18 -6.99 0.53
C ASP A 216 -18.52 -5.82 1.30
N ALA A 217 -17.23 -5.96 1.63
CA ALA A 217 -16.50 -4.94 2.39
C ALA A 217 -15.89 -3.83 1.50
N ALA A 218 -15.84 -4.02 0.19
CA ALA A 218 -15.08 -3.16 -0.73
C ALA A 218 -15.80 -1.87 -1.14
N HIS A 219 -17.13 -1.80 -1.01
CA HIS A 219 -17.94 -0.69 -1.52
C HIS A 219 -18.06 0.50 -0.55
N ARG A 220 -17.01 0.81 0.20
CA ARG A 220 -16.97 1.97 1.11
C ARG A 220 -15.74 2.83 0.80
N GLU A 221 -15.81 4.10 1.15
CA GLU A 221 -14.69 5.01 0.90
C GLU A 221 -13.48 4.64 1.77
N ARG A 222 -12.31 4.53 1.12
CA ARG A 222 -11.05 4.20 1.80
C ARG A 222 -10.55 5.30 2.72
N TYR A 223 -10.95 6.54 2.47
CA TYR A 223 -10.49 7.72 3.19
C TYR A 223 -11.63 8.72 3.36
N PRO A 224 -11.56 9.61 4.37
CA PRO A 224 -12.44 10.77 4.42
C PRO A 224 -12.33 11.62 3.15
N GLU A 225 -13.43 12.25 2.72
CA GLU A 225 -13.49 13.12 1.55
C GLU A 225 -12.33 14.13 1.47
N ALA A 226 -11.98 14.76 2.59
CA ALA A 226 -10.88 15.71 2.68
C ALA A 226 -9.53 15.10 2.25
N MET A 227 -9.29 13.82 2.54
CA MET A 227 -8.09 13.10 2.11
C MET A 227 -8.22 12.61 0.66
N VAL A 228 -9.40 12.10 0.27
CA VAL A 228 -9.67 11.65 -1.12
C VAL A 228 -9.40 12.78 -2.12
N SER A 229 -9.72 14.03 -1.78
CA SER A 229 -9.49 15.20 -2.66
C SER A 229 -8.04 15.42 -3.06
N GLN A 230 -7.09 14.77 -2.39
CA GLN A 230 -5.66 14.83 -2.69
C GLN A 230 -5.16 13.54 -3.36
N MET A 231 -5.91 12.44 -3.33
CA MET A 231 -5.53 11.12 -3.83
C MET A 231 -6.02 10.90 -5.27
N PHE A 232 -5.22 10.23 -6.10
CA PHE A 232 -5.50 10.01 -7.53
C PHE A 232 -5.83 11.28 -8.33
N VAL A 233 -5.39 12.44 -7.86
CA VAL A 233 -5.63 13.71 -8.54
C VAL A 233 -4.87 13.73 -9.86
N GLU A 234 -5.55 14.14 -10.92
CA GLU A 234 -4.91 14.40 -12.21
C GLU A 234 -3.90 15.52 -12.07
N THR A 235 -2.65 15.27 -12.45
CA THR A 235 -1.74 16.39 -12.70
C THR A 235 -2.27 17.25 -13.86
N PRO A 236 -2.18 18.59 -13.78
CA PRO A 236 -2.64 19.45 -14.88
C PRO A 236 -1.97 19.05 -16.20
N VAL A 237 -2.71 19.12 -17.29
CA VAL A 237 -2.14 18.98 -18.64
C VAL A 237 -1.23 20.19 -18.83
N SER A 238 0.05 19.98 -19.14
CA SER A 238 0.94 21.09 -19.49
C SER A 238 0.34 21.81 -20.70
N ALA A 239 0.18 23.14 -20.58
CA ALA A 239 -0.17 24.00 -21.70
C ALA A 239 0.92 23.99 -22.79
#